data_AF-A0A1H9F1X2-F1
#
_entry.id   AF-A0A1H9F1X2-F1
#
_cell.length_a   1.000
_cell.length_b   1.000
_cell.length_c   1.000
_cell.angle_alpha   90.00
_cell.angle_beta   90.00
_cell.angle_gamma   90.00
#
_symmetry.space_group_name_H-M   'P 1'
#
loop_
_entity.id
_entity.type
_entity.pdbx_description
1 polymer ?
#
loop_
_entity_poly.entity_id
_entity_poly.type
_entity_poly.pdbx_seq_one_letter_code
_entity_poly.pdbx_strand_id
1 'polypeptide(L)'
;MRNHVNASGFPLQIAIENIVNDTKSDHGWRTRYTEHSWTNAAAVESGFIDLVLVNSYGSQVFVVECKRVKDTSWIFLIEETERKNRRHAKSFVYNKSGGNIKRFEWLDLTLDPSTPESQYCVIPGSGADQRNKSLIERAAAELVSSTEGLALEDKSLSSNNSSDLKMYFNVIVTTATLQVCYLNSKLINIENGTIDNAAFEEVPYLRFRKQLNPIYKIPQISSVESSQDIARVC
;
A
#
# COMPACT_ATOMS: atom_id res chain seq x y z
N MET A 1 -8.49 2.38 -32.94
CA MET A 1 -7.33 3.10 -32.35
C MET A 1 -7.66 3.79 -31.04
N ARG A 2 -8.57 4.80 -30.98
CA ARG A 2 -8.94 5.48 -29.71
C ARG A 2 -9.32 4.53 -28.57
N ASN A 3 -10.07 3.48 -28.87
CA ASN A 3 -10.49 2.50 -27.85
C ASN A 3 -9.32 1.69 -27.26
N HIS A 4 -8.23 1.50 -28.00
CA HIS A 4 -7.02 0.84 -27.49
C HIS A 4 -6.23 1.74 -26.55
N VAL A 5 -6.06 3.02 -26.92
CA VAL A 5 -5.45 4.04 -26.05
C VAL A 5 -6.26 4.19 -24.76
N ASN A 6 -7.58 4.29 -24.89
CA ASN A 6 -8.43 4.38 -23.71
C ASN A 6 -8.42 3.09 -22.87
N ALA A 7 -7.95 1.96 -23.38
CA ALA A 7 -7.84 0.72 -22.62
C ALA A 7 -6.50 0.56 -21.88
N SER A 8 -5.45 1.33 -22.23
CA SER A 8 -4.06 1.01 -21.88
C SER A 8 -3.56 1.53 -20.52
N GLY A 9 -4.41 2.07 -19.64
CA GLY A 9 -3.97 2.61 -18.34
C GLY A 9 -3.20 3.94 -18.43
N PHE A 10 -2.28 4.08 -19.39
CA PHE A 10 -1.43 5.26 -19.63
C PHE A 10 -2.16 6.62 -19.61
N PRO A 11 -3.38 6.79 -20.17
CA PRO A 11 -4.06 8.08 -20.09
C PRO A 11 -4.33 8.55 -18.65
N LEU A 12 -4.60 7.62 -17.73
CA LEU A 12 -4.79 7.97 -16.32
C LEU A 12 -3.47 8.43 -15.71
N GLN A 13 -2.37 7.70 -15.94
CA GLN A 13 -1.04 8.04 -15.44
C GLN A 13 -0.61 9.45 -15.89
N ILE A 14 -0.72 9.73 -17.20
CA ILE A 14 -0.40 11.04 -17.78
C ILE A 14 -1.25 12.15 -17.16
N ALA A 15 -2.54 11.90 -16.96
CA ALA A 15 -3.43 12.89 -16.35
C ALA A 15 -3.05 13.18 -14.88
N ILE A 16 -2.74 12.15 -14.10
CA ILE A 16 -2.32 12.30 -12.70
C ILE A 16 -0.98 13.03 -12.61
N GLU A 17 0.00 12.69 -13.45
CA GLU A 17 1.28 13.40 -13.52
C GLU A 17 1.08 14.90 -13.76
N ASN A 18 0.28 15.25 -14.77
CA ASN A 18 0.02 16.65 -15.10
C ASN A 18 -0.64 17.38 -13.92
N ILE A 19 -1.70 16.80 -13.34
CA ILE A 19 -2.41 17.43 -12.22
C ILE A 19 -1.47 17.68 -11.02
N VAL A 20 -0.67 16.68 -10.64
CA VAL A 20 0.27 16.80 -9.50
C VAL A 20 1.30 17.90 -9.75
N ASN A 21 1.82 18.01 -10.98
CA ASN A 21 2.83 19.01 -11.28
C ASN A 21 2.22 20.41 -11.44
N ASP A 22 1.05 20.53 -12.05
CA ASP A 22 0.32 21.80 -12.25
C ASP A 22 -0.13 22.41 -10.92
N THR A 23 -0.53 21.56 -9.96
CA THR A 23 -1.00 21.99 -8.63
C THR A 23 0.07 21.93 -7.54
N LYS A 24 1.35 21.74 -7.93
CA LYS A 24 2.50 21.64 -7.01
C LYS A 24 2.60 22.80 -6.02
N SER A 25 2.21 24.02 -6.40
CA SER A 25 2.20 25.18 -5.49
C SER A 25 1.27 25.00 -4.28
N ASP A 26 0.24 24.19 -4.43
CA ASP A 26 -0.86 24.10 -3.47
C ASP A 26 -0.60 23.01 -2.43
N HIS A 27 0.08 21.94 -2.83
CA HIS A 27 0.33 20.77 -1.97
C HIS A 27 1.81 20.42 -1.79
N GLY A 28 2.73 21.02 -2.57
CA GLY A 28 4.17 20.81 -2.44
C GLY A 28 4.69 19.46 -2.94
N TRP A 29 3.88 18.67 -3.64
CA TRP A 29 4.30 17.40 -4.26
C TRP A 29 4.65 17.60 -5.72
N ARG A 30 5.54 16.75 -6.24
CA ARG A 30 5.90 16.73 -7.66
C ARG A 30 6.19 15.31 -8.11
N THR A 31 6.12 15.09 -9.42
CA THR A 31 6.65 13.86 -10.00
C THR A 31 8.17 13.85 -9.92
N ARG A 32 8.73 12.76 -9.42
CA ARG A 32 10.17 12.45 -9.43
C ARG A 32 10.52 11.58 -10.62
N TYR A 33 9.74 10.51 -10.84
CA TYR A 33 9.90 9.59 -11.96
C TYR A 33 8.53 9.20 -12.53
N THR A 34 8.51 8.89 -13.82
CA THR A 34 7.38 8.33 -14.56
C THR A 34 7.86 7.08 -15.27
N GLU A 35 7.11 5.98 -15.21
CA GLU A 35 7.50 4.67 -15.76
C GLU A 35 8.92 4.27 -15.31
N HIS A 36 9.17 4.30 -14.00
CA HIS A 36 10.49 4.04 -13.43
C HIS A 36 10.77 2.56 -13.35
N SER A 37 11.77 2.08 -14.10
CA SER A 37 12.18 0.68 -14.03
C SER A 37 12.73 0.34 -12.65
N TRP A 38 12.31 -0.78 -12.09
CA TRP A 38 12.84 -1.29 -10.83
C TRP A 38 13.21 -2.77 -10.94
N THR A 39 14.15 -3.18 -10.10
CA THR A 39 14.47 -4.59 -9.88
C THR A 39 14.55 -4.84 -8.39
N ASN A 40 14.02 -5.97 -7.95
CA ASN A 40 14.15 -6.44 -6.58
C ASN A 40 14.85 -7.79 -6.58
N ALA A 41 16.17 -7.78 -6.37
CA ALA A 41 16.99 -8.98 -6.36
C ALA A 41 16.59 -9.98 -5.25
N ALA A 42 15.97 -9.52 -4.16
CA ALA A 42 15.54 -10.40 -3.08
C ALA A 42 14.31 -11.23 -3.46
N ALA A 43 13.42 -10.68 -4.30
CA ALA A 43 12.21 -11.34 -4.80
C ALA A 43 12.38 -11.93 -6.22
N VAL A 44 13.48 -11.60 -6.92
CA VAL A 44 13.68 -11.92 -8.35
C VAL A 44 12.54 -11.37 -9.21
N GLU A 45 12.13 -10.13 -8.90
CA GLU A 45 11.06 -9.42 -9.59
C GLU A 45 11.59 -8.12 -10.22
N SER A 46 10.92 -7.67 -11.27
CA SER A 46 11.21 -6.41 -11.95
C SER A 46 9.96 -5.89 -12.63
N GLY A 47 9.90 -4.58 -12.83
CA GLY A 47 8.77 -3.94 -13.50
C GLY A 47 9.00 -2.45 -13.67
N PHE A 48 7.90 -1.72 -13.81
CA PHE A 48 7.89 -0.27 -13.86
C PHE A 48 6.95 0.26 -12.78
N ILE A 49 7.37 1.31 -12.07
CA ILE A 49 6.49 2.10 -11.22
C ILE A 49 5.87 3.17 -12.11
N ASP A 50 4.54 3.22 -12.17
CA ASP A 50 3.83 4.22 -12.97
C ASP A 50 4.29 5.64 -12.65
N LEU A 51 4.23 6.03 -11.37
CA LEU A 51 4.69 7.33 -10.89
C LEU A 51 5.39 7.21 -9.53
N VAL A 52 6.50 7.94 -9.38
CA VAL A 52 7.11 8.20 -8.08
C VAL A 52 6.92 9.67 -7.76
N LEU A 53 6.12 9.97 -6.73
CA LEU A 53 5.88 11.35 -6.30
C LEU A 53 6.72 11.64 -5.05
N VAL A 54 7.17 12.88 -4.92
CA VAL A 54 7.96 13.31 -3.78
C VAL A 54 7.49 14.67 -3.27
N ASN A 55 7.47 14.84 -1.95
CA ASN A 55 7.18 16.13 -1.33
C ASN A 55 8.34 17.13 -1.53
N SER A 56 8.10 18.39 -1.14
CA SER A 56 9.06 19.49 -1.30
C SER A 56 10.37 19.29 -0.54
N TYR A 57 10.33 18.52 0.55
CA TYR A 57 11.48 18.21 1.39
C TYR A 57 12.26 16.98 0.94
N GLY A 58 11.78 16.22 -0.05
CA GLY A 58 12.41 14.99 -0.49
C GLY A 58 12.23 13.79 0.44
N SER A 59 11.51 13.95 1.56
CA SER A 59 11.47 12.99 2.66
C SER A 59 10.27 12.05 2.67
N GLN A 60 9.21 12.41 1.95
CA GLN A 60 8.04 11.58 1.75
C GLN A 60 7.96 11.23 0.27
N VAL A 61 7.82 9.94 -0.01
CA VAL A 61 7.77 9.40 -1.36
C VAL A 61 6.50 8.57 -1.51
N PHE A 62 5.70 8.86 -2.53
CA PHE A 62 4.61 7.99 -2.94
C PHE A 62 5.08 7.13 -4.11
N VAL A 63 4.98 5.82 -3.94
CA VAL A 63 5.17 4.84 -5.01
C VAL A 63 3.77 4.50 -5.50
N VAL A 64 3.45 4.99 -6.69
CA VAL A 64 2.07 5.07 -7.18
C VAL A 64 1.85 4.07 -8.30
N GLU A 65 0.75 3.34 -8.21
CA GLU A 65 0.19 2.50 -9.27
C GLU A 65 -1.15 3.10 -9.72
N CYS A 66 -1.35 3.30 -11.02
CA CYS A 66 -2.57 3.84 -11.60
C CYS A 66 -3.43 2.72 -12.19
N LYS A 67 -4.59 2.46 -11.58
CA LYS A 67 -5.54 1.46 -12.05
C LYS A 67 -6.77 2.10 -12.67
N ARG A 68 -6.81 2.11 -14.01
CA ARG A 68 -8.05 2.42 -14.72
C ARG A 68 -8.98 1.21 -14.70
N VAL A 69 -10.17 1.39 -14.14
CA VAL A 69 -11.26 0.43 -14.24
C VAL A 69 -12.48 1.07 -14.90
N LYS A 70 -13.26 0.28 -15.65
CA LYS A 70 -14.47 0.75 -16.32
C LYS A 70 -15.69 0.39 -15.48
N ASP A 71 -16.51 1.39 -15.17
CA ASP A 71 -17.87 1.26 -14.64
C ASP A 71 -18.00 0.22 -13.53
N THR A 72 -17.07 0.24 -12.56
CA THR A 72 -17.03 -0.72 -11.45
C THR A 72 -16.65 -0.03 -10.16
N SER A 73 -17.16 -0.57 -9.06
CA SER A 73 -16.82 -0.16 -7.71
C SER A 73 -15.81 -1.12 -7.10
N TRP A 74 -14.93 -0.60 -6.25
CA TRP A 74 -14.15 -1.42 -5.34
C TRP A 74 -14.81 -1.36 -3.97
N ILE A 75 -15.35 -2.49 -3.53
CA ILE A 75 -16.15 -2.60 -2.31
C ILE A 75 -15.28 -3.21 -1.21
N PHE A 76 -15.02 -2.43 -0.17
CA PHE A 76 -14.17 -2.81 0.94
C PHE A 76 -15.02 -3.25 2.12
N LEU A 77 -14.77 -4.46 2.62
CA LEU A 77 -15.55 -5.04 3.70
C LEU A 77 -14.95 -4.65 5.05
N ILE A 78 -15.75 -4.06 5.94
CA ILE A 78 -15.34 -3.66 7.30
C ILE A 78 -16.34 -4.21 8.30
N GLU A 79 -15.86 -4.88 9.35
CA GLU A 79 -16.72 -5.30 10.45
C GLU A 79 -17.33 -4.07 11.14
N GLU A 80 -18.62 -4.08 11.44
CA GLU A 80 -19.33 -2.91 11.99
C GLU A 80 -18.72 -2.44 13.32
N THR A 81 -18.22 -3.38 14.12
CA THR A 81 -17.51 -3.10 15.38
C THR A 81 -16.16 -2.39 15.18
N GLU A 82 -15.63 -2.39 13.96
CA GLU A 82 -14.35 -1.81 13.55
C GLU A 82 -14.51 -0.53 12.70
N ARG A 83 -15.69 0.11 12.70
CA ARG A 83 -15.98 1.35 11.93
C ARG A 83 -15.09 2.57 12.25
N LYS A 84 -14.06 2.42 13.09
CA LYS A 84 -13.14 3.49 13.47
C LYS A 84 -12.15 3.78 12.35
N ASN A 85 -12.04 5.05 11.97
CA ASN A 85 -10.98 5.49 11.10
C ASN A 85 -9.59 5.25 11.74
N ARG A 86 -8.64 4.81 10.93
CA ARG A 86 -7.26 4.55 11.32
C ARG A 86 -6.34 5.60 10.72
N ARG A 87 -5.29 5.94 11.48
CA ARG A 87 -4.20 6.83 11.03
C ARG A 87 -2.94 6.06 10.66
N HIS A 88 -2.82 4.82 11.10
CA HIS A 88 -1.63 4.01 10.86
C HIS A 88 -1.57 3.55 9.41
N ALA A 89 -0.42 3.69 8.76
CA ALA A 89 -0.13 3.03 7.49
C ALA A 89 1.29 2.48 7.53
N LYS A 90 1.52 1.37 6.81
CA LYS A 90 2.87 0.85 6.63
C LYS A 90 3.64 1.71 5.62
N SER A 91 4.87 2.03 5.99
CA SER A 91 5.83 2.75 5.15
C SER A 91 7.16 2.03 5.18
N PHE A 92 7.84 1.97 4.03
CA PHE A 92 9.24 1.59 4.03
C PHE A 92 10.05 2.82 4.46
N VAL A 93 10.90 2.67 5.47
CA VAL A 93 11.66 3.79 6.02
C VAL A 93 13.15 3.55 5.77
N TYR A 94 13.74 4.47 5.03
CA TYR A 94 15.18 4.61 4.88
C TYR A 94 15.64 5.83 5.68
N ASN A 95 16.46 5.60 6.71
CA ASN A 95 17.05 6.66 7.52
C ASN A 95 18.55 6.44 7.66
N LYS A 96 19.34 7.42 7.24
CA LYS A 96 20.81 7.44 7.27
C LYS A 96 21.31 8.72 7.92
N SER A 97 22.43 8.61 8.64
CA SER A 97 23.13 9.72 9.28
C SER A 97 24.62 9.57 9.03
N GLY A 98 25.16 10.35 8.09
CA GLY A 98 26.53 10.12 7.59
C GLY A 98 26.62 8.73 6.97
N GLY A 99 27.72 7.99 7.18
CA GLY A 99 27.86 6.62 6.66
C GLY A 99 26.94 5.57 7.29
N ASN A 100 26.22 5.89 8.38
CA ASN A 100 25.48 4.90 9.17
C ASN A 100 23.99 4.85 8.80
N ILE A 101 23.50 3.68 8.42
CA ILE A 101 22.07 3.42 8.17
C ILE A 101 21.41 3.07 9.50
N LYS A 102 20.56 3.99 9.98
CA LYS A 102 19.79 3.81 11.22
C LYS A 102 18.58 2.92 11.01
N ARG A 103 17.91 3.03 9.85
CA ARG A 103 16.73 2.23 9.49
C ARG A 103 16.66 1.95 7.99
N PHE A 104 16.20 0.75 7.66
CA PHE A 104 15.94 0.30 6.29
C PHE A 104 14.93 -0.85 6.33
N GLU A 105 13.70 -0.55 6.72
CA GLU A 105 12.68 -1.53 7.09
C GLU A 105 11.25 -0.97 6.94
N TRP A 106 10.24 -1.86 6.95
CA TRP A 106 8.84 -1.48 7.01
C TRP A 106 8.43 -1.11 8.44
N LEU A 107 7.83 0.07 8.63
CA LEU A 107 7.30 0.56 9.91
C LEU A 107 5.84 0.99 9.79
N ASP A 108 5.09 0.88 10.88
CA ASP A 108 3.79 1.53 11.00
C ASP A 108 3.99 2.99 11.43
N LEU A 109 3.54 3.93 10.59
CA LEU A 109 3.60 5.38 10.85
C LEU A 109 2.18 5.94 11.01
N THR A 110 2.01 6.95 11.86
CA THR A 110 0.74 7.68 12.00
C THR A 110 0.67 8.78 10.96
N LEU A 111 -0.37 8.75 10.12
CA LEU A 111 -0.59 9.69 9.02
C LEU A 111 -1.97 10.30 9.10
N ASP A 112 -2.10 11.50 8.54
CA ASP A 112 -3.38 12.11 8.19
C ASP A 112 -3.63 11.99 6.68
N PRO A 113 -4.90 11.91 6.24
CA PRO A 113 -6.11 11.88 7.07
C PRO A 113 -6.34 10.50 7.75
N SER A 114 -7.22 10.50 8.75
CA SER A 114 -7.78 9.25 9.29
C SER A 114 -8.79 8.68 8.28
N THR A 115 -8.69 7.39 7.94
CA THR A 115 -9.56 6.76 6.92
C THR A 115 -10.11 5.42 7.39
N PRO A 116 -11.17 4.90 6.76
CA PRO A 116 -11.50 3.49 6.88
C PRO A 116 -10.30 2.62 6.49
N GLU A 117 -10.20 1.45 7.10
CA GLU A 117 -9.19 0.44 6.79
C GLU A 117 -9.89 -0.90 6.57
N SER A 118 -9.50 -1.62 5.51
CA SER A 118 -10.03 -2.94 5.21
C SER A 118 -8.94 -3.87 4.70
N GLN A 119 -9.11 -5.17 4.96
CA GLN A 119 -8.26 -6.24 4.43
C GLN A 119 -8.88 -6.96 3.23
N TYR A 120 -10.16 -6.66 2.93
CA TYR A 120 -10.96 -7.38 1.95
C TYR A 120 -11.53 -6.40 0.93
N CYS A 121 -11.30 -6.69 -0.34
CA CYS A 121 -11.87 -5.93 -1.44
C CYS A 121 -12.64 -6.87 -2.37
N VAL A 122 -13.83 -6.45 -2.76
CA VAL A 122 -14.72 -7.14 -3.70
C VAL A 122 -14.89 -6.24 -4.91
N ILE A 123 -14.70 -6.80 -6.10
CA ILE A 123 -14.87 -6.09 -7.37
C ILE A 123 -16.08 -6.74 -8.09
N PRO A 124 -17.22 -6.05 -8.24
CA PRO A 124 -18.41 -6.60 -8.89
C PRO A 124 -18.11 -7.14 -10.29
N GLY A 125 -18.78 -8.23 -10.67
CA GLY A 125 -18.53 -8.92 -11.94
C GLY A 125 -17.31 -9.84 -11.95
N SER A 126 -16.59 -9.99 -10.84
CA SER A 126 -15.51 -11.00 -10.68
C SER A 126 -16.01 -12.39 -10.24
N GLY A 127 -17.30 -12.67 -10.43
CA GLY A 127 -17.90 -13.98 -10.11
C GLY A 127 -17.39 -15.04 -11.08
N ALA A 128 -16.62 -16.00 -10.56
CA ALA A 128 -15.95 -17.11 -11.26
C ALA A 128 -14.64 -16.82 -12.03
N ASP A 129 -14.37 -15.59 -12.48
CA ASP A 129 -13.10 -15.27 -13.15
C ASP A 129 -12.01 -14.78 -12.16
N GLN A 130 -11.05 -15.67 -11.84
CA GLN A 130 -9.94 -15.40 -10.90
C GLN A 130 -9.05 -14.20 -11.28
N ARG A 131 -9.11 -13.74 -12.54
CA ARG A 131 -8.29 -12.62 -13.03
C ARG A 131 -8.65 -11.28 -12.40
N ASN A 132 -9.91 -11.10 -11.97
CA ASN A 132 -10.39 -9.84 -11.39
C ASN A 132 -10.28 -9.81 -9.87
N LYS A 133 -10.46 -10.95 -9.18
CA LYS A 133 -10.29 -11.07 -7.71
C LYS A 133 -8.86 -10.83 -7.22
N SER A 134 -7.88 -10.85 -8.12
CA SER A 134 -6.45 -10.64 -7.80
C SER A 134 -5.93 -9.24 -8.16
N LEU A 135 -6.76 -8.33 -8.69
CA LEU A 135 -6.26 -7.07 -9.24
C LEU A 135 -5.62 -6.17 -8.18
N ILE A 136 -6.33 -5.94 -7.06
CA ILE A 136 -5.81 -5.06 -6.00
C ILE A 136 -4.71 -5.76 -5.20
N GLU A 137 -4.83 -7.05 -4.88
CA GLU A 137 -3.77 -7.79 -4.19
C GLU A 137 -2.49 -7.86 -5.01
N ARG A 138 -2.57 -8.14 -6.32
CA ARG A 138 -1.41 -8.18 -7.21
C ARG A 138 -0.77 -6.81 -7.33
N ALA A 139 -1.57 -5.76 -7.56
CA ALA A 139 -1.08 -4.39 -7.63
C ALA A 139 -0.39 -3.96 -6.32
N ALA A 140 -0.99 -4.28 -5.18
CA ALA A 140 -0.43 -3.95 -3.89
C ALA A 140 0.84 -4.77 -3.57
N ALA A 141 0.92 -6.03 -3.99
CA ALA A 141 2.13 -6.85 -3.86
C ALA A 141 3.28 -6.31 -4.73
N GLU A 142 2.98 -5.95 -5.97
CA GLU A 142 3.93 -5.31 -6.90
C GLU A 142 4.42 -3.95 -6.36
N LEU A 143 3.52 -3.16 -5.77
CA LEU A 143 3.89 -1.92 -5.08
C LEU A 143 4.83 -2.14 -3.89
N VAL A 144 4.65 -3.21 -3.11
CA VAL A 144 5.58 -3.57 -2.02
C VAL A 144 6.96 -3.88 -2.59
N SER A 145 7.04 -4.74 -3.60
CA SER A 145 8.30 -5.17 -4.20
C SER A 145 9.04 -4.02 -4.90
N SER A 146 8.31 -3.21 -5.67
CA SER A 146 8.85 -2.03 -6.37
C SER A 146 9.34 -0.95 -5.40
N THR A 147 8.65 -0.76 -4.27
CA THR A 147 9.08 0.16 -3.22
C THR A 147 10.40 -0.27 -2.59
N GLU A 148 10.56 -1.57 -2.31
CA GLU A 148 11.83 -2.10 -1.81
C GLU A 148 12.96 -1.93 -2.84
N GLY A 149 12.68 -2.20 -4.12
CA GLY A 149 13.62 -1.96 -5.23
C GLY A 149 14.05 -0.50 -5.34
N LEU A 150 13.09 0.43 -5.34
CA LEU A 150 13.35 1.87 -5.36
C LEU A 150 14.14 2.34 -4.13
N ALA A 151 13.81 1.84 -2.95
CA ALA A 151 14.51 2.19 -1.72
C ALA A 151 15.96 1.67 -1.74
N LEU A 152 16.22 0.51 -2.33
CA LEU A 152 17.57 -0.02 -2.54
C LEU A 152 18.39 0.83 -3.51
N GLU A 153 17.77 1.27 -4.61
CA GLU A 153 18.38 2.20 -5.55
C GLU A 153 18.74 3.52 -4.84
N ASP A 154 17.80 4.12 -4.11
CA ASP A 154 18.02 5.35 -3.37
C ASP A 154 19.11 5.20 -2.30
N LYS A 155 19.18 4.06 -1.63
CA LYS A 155 20.27 3.73 -0.70
C LYS A 155 21.63 3.68 -1.43
N SER A 156 21.69 3.10 -2.63
CA SER A 156 22.93 3.01 -3.42
C SER A 156 23.43 4.37 -3.92
N LEU A 157 22.51 5.28 -4.21
CA LEU A 157 22.80 6.64 -4.68
C LEU A 157 23.07 7.62 -3.52
N SER A 158 22.81 7.21 -2.27
CA SER A 158 23.00 8.07 -1.11
C SER A 158 24.48 8.40 -0.84
N SER A 159 24.81 9.68 -0.72
CA SER A 159 26.17 10.11 -0.33
C SER A 159 26.50 9.70 1.11
N ASN A 160 27.75 9.37 1.39
CA ASN A 160 28.21 9.00 2.74
C ASN A 160 28.28 10.19 3.71
N ASN A 161 28.25 11.42 3.20
CA ASN A 161 28.38 12.63 4.03
C ASN A 161 27.04 13.28 4.36
N SER A 162 25.91 12.78 3.82
CA SER A 162 24.59 13.35 4.03
C SER A 162 23.77 12.56 5.06
N SER A 163 22.90 13.26 5.79
CA SER A 163 21.74 12.66 6.42
C SER A 163 20.62 12.51 5.39
N ASP A 164 19.98 11.35 5.32
CA ASP A 164 18.85 11.10 4.44
C ASP A 164 17.72 10.44 5.22
N LEU A 165 16.50 10.93 5.05
CA LEU A 165 15.30 10.37 5.63
C LEU A 165 14.25 10.30 4.53
N LYS A 166 13.91 9.07 4.12
CA LYS A 166 12.84 8.80 3.16
C LYS A 166 11.83 7.82 3.75
N MET A 167 10.57 8.18 3.63
CA MET A 167 9.42 7.37 3.99
C MET A 167 8.63 7.11 2.72
N TYR A 168 8.65 5.87 2.25
CA TYR A 168 7.96 5.44 1.05
C TYR A 168 6.58 4.90 1.42
N PHE A 169 5.53 5.36 0.73
CA PHE A 169 4.16 4.90 0.91
C PHE A 169 3.63 4.37 -0.41
N ASN A 170 2.97 3.22 -0.35
CA ASN A 170 2.35 2.59 -1.51
C ASN A 170 0.97 3.22 -1.73
N VAL A 171 0.70 3.68 -2.94
CA VAL A 171 -0.57 4.34 -3.28
C VAL A 171 -1.12 3.73 -4.56
N ILE A 172 -2.39 3.34 -4.53
CA ILE A 172 -3.13 2.98 -5.75
C ILE A 172 -4.08 4.14 -6.07
N VAL A 173 -3.90 4.76 -7.23
CA VAL A 173 -4.84 5.75 -7.75
C VAL A 173 -5.74 5.04 -8.76
N THR A 174 -7.05 5.16 -8.61
CA THR A 174 -8.01 4.42 -9.43
C THR A 174 -9.17 5.27 -9.89
N THR A 175 -9.76 4.89 -11.02
CA THR A 175 -11.04 5.45 -11.49
C THR A 175 -12.25 4.68 -10.94
N ALA A 176 -12.03 3.66 -10.11
CA ALA A 176 -13.10 2.93 -9.43
C ALA A 176 -13.79 3.84 -8.42
N THR A 177 -15.11 3.72 -8.29
CA THR A 177 -15.80 4.23 -7.10
C THR A 177 -15.37 3.38 -5.90
N LEU A 178 -14.85 4.00 -4.84
CA LEU A 178 -14.49 3.28 -3.62
C LEU A 178 -15.69 3.27 -2.67
N GLN A 179 -16.11 2.08 -2.26
CA GLN A 179 -17.23 1.91 -1.33
C GLN A 179 -16.79 1.08 -0.13
N VAL A 180 -17.28 1.43 1.05
CA VAL A 180 -17.17 0.62 2.25
C VAL A 180 -18.49 -0.07 2.50
N CYS A 181 -18.45 -1.38 2.72
CA CYS A 181 -19.56 -2.19 3.20
C CYS A 181 -19.33 -2.52 4.67
N TYR A 182 -20.16 -1.96 5.55
CA TYR A 182 -20.15 -2.31 6.96
C TYR A 182 -20.98 -3.57 7.17
N LEU A 183 -20.32 -4.64 7.60
CA LEU A 183 -20.95 -5.94 7.82
C LEU A 183 -20.94 -6.31 9.29
N ASN A 184 -21.98 -7.00 9.72
CA ASN A 184 -22.00 -7.68 11.00
C ASN A 184 -21.77 -9.17 10.73
N SER A 185 -20.61 -9.69 11.10
CA SER A 185 -20.25 -11.09 10.81
C SER A 185 -21.23 -12.10 11.42
N LYS A 186 -21.96 -11.74 12.47
CA LYS A 186 -22.98 -12.60 13.10
C LYS A 186 -24.23 -12.77 12.24
N LEU A 187 -24.42 -11.91 11.24
CA LEU A 187 -25.55 -11.97 10.30
C LEU A 187 -25.19 -12.66 8.99
N ILE A 188 -23.94 -13.12 8.83
CA ILE A 188 -23.54 -13.92 7.68
C ILE A 188 -24.12 -15.33 7.84
N ASN A 189 -24.91 -15.77 6.85
CA ASN A 189 -25.39 -17.14 6.82
C ASN A 189 -24.22 -18.07 6.45
N ILE A 190 -23.88 -18.99 7.36
CA ILE A 190 -22.72 -19.88 7.19
C ILE A 190 -22.97 -20.99 6.15
N GLU A 191 -24.23 -21.34 5.88
CA GLU A 191 -24.58 -22.40 4.93
C GLU A 191 -24.36 -21.96 3.48
N ASN A 192 -24.59 -20.68 3.18
CA ASN A 192 -24.48 -20.14 1.83
C ASN A 192 -23.42 -19.02 1.69
N GLY A 193 -22.85 -18.53 2.78
CA GLY A 193 -21.85 -17.46 2.82
C GLY A 193 -22.38 -16.08 2.42
N THR A 194 -23.69 -15.83 2.50
CA THR A 194 -24.30 -14.57 2.05
C THR A 194 -24.69 -13.64 3.21
N ILE A 195 -24.85 -12.37 2.87
CA ILE A 195 -25.41 -11.31 3.72
C ILE A 195 -26.63 -10.74 3.00
N ASP A 196 -27.74 -10.58 3.72
CA ASP A 196 -29.01 -10.15 3.12
C ASP A 196 -29.17 -8.62 3.17
N ASN A 197 -28.68 -7.96 4.22
CA ASN A 197 -28.76 -6.51 4.40
C ASN A 197 -27.36 -5.94 4.67
N ALA A 198 -26.84 -5.18 3.71
CA ALA A 198 -25.56 -4.47 3.82
C ALA A 198 -25.74 -2.99 3.52
N ALA A 199 -25.10 -2.14 4.34
CA ALA A 199 -25.03 -0.71 4.10
C ALA A 199 -23.71 -0.37 3.39
N PHE A 200 -23.80 0.47 2.36
CA PHE A 200 -22.66 0.90 1.56
C PHE A 200 -22.46 2.41 1.69
N GLU A 201 -21.21 2.83 1.86
CA GLU A 201 -20.80 4.23 1.97
C GLU A 201 -19.70 4.51 0.96
N GLU A 202 -19.87 5.50 0.08
CA GLU A 202 -18.82 5.94 -0.84
C GLU A 202 -17.78 6.76 -0.09
N VAL A 203 -16.49 6.50 -0.33
CA VAL A 203 -15.38 7.21 0.30
C VAL A 203 -14.36 7.67 -0.73
N PRO A 204 -13.70 8.83 -0.54
CA PRO A 204 -12.72 9.33 -1.51
C PRO A 204 -11.38 8.58 -1.43
N TYR A 205 -11.09 7.96 -0.29
CA TYR A 205 -9.85 7.24 0.00
C TYR A 205 -10.05 6.31 1.19
N LEU A 206 -9.22 5.26 1.26
CA LEU A 206 -9.18 4.31 2.37
C LEU A 206 -7.81 3.62 2.42
N ARG A 207 -7.55 2.90 3.51
CA ARG A 207 -6.35 2.07 3.66
C ARG A 207 -6.69 0.61 3.36
N PHE A 208 -5.94 0.01 2.44
CA PHE A 208 -5.95 -1.43 2.22
C PHE A 208 -4.79 -2.07 2.98
N ARG A 209 -5.09 -2.88 3.99
CA ARG A 209 -4.07 -3.52 4.83
C ARG A 209 -4.18 -5.04 4.71
N LYS A 210 -3.19 -5.65 4.08
CA LYS A 210 -3.14 -7.10 3.90
C LYS A 210 -1.70 -7.58 3.97
N GLN A 211 -1.49 -8.81 4.45
CA GLN A 211 -0.19 -9.45 4.37
C GLN A 211 0.01 -9.96 2.94
N LEU A 212 0.81 -9.25 2.15
CA LEU A 212 1.01 -9.52 0.72
C LEU A 212 2.39 -10.10 0.40
N ASN A 213 3.34 -10.01 1.34
CA ASN A 213 4.66 -10.61 1.18
C ASN A 213 4.68 -12.02 1.82
N PRO A 214 4.89 -13.10 1.04
CA PRO A 214 4.98 -14.46 1.57
C PRO A 214 6.30 -14.73 2.30
N ILE A 215 7.31 -13.88 2.14
CA ILE A 215 8.61 -14.00 2.82
C ILE A 215 8.48 -13.47 4.26
N TYR A 216 7.68 -14.14 5.06
CA TYR A 216 7.68 -13.96 6.50
C TYR A 216 8.83 -14.76 7.11
N LYS A 217 9.98 -14.11 7.35
CA LYS A 217 11.02 -14.71 8.19
C LYS A 217 10.49 -14.70 9.62
N ILE A 218 10.10 -15.87 10.12
CA ILE A 218 9.71 -16.06 11.52
C ILE A 218 10.87 -15.54 12.39
N PRO A 219 10.66 -14.54 13.26
CA PRO A 219 11.69 -14.11 14.18
C PRO A 219 12.11 -15.32 15.03
N GLN A 220 13.41 -15.63 15.10
CA GLN A 220 13.90 -16.57 16.10
C GLN A 220 13.63 -15.93 17.46
N ILE A 221 12.57 -16.37 18.13
CA ILE A 221 12.34 -16.07 19.54
C ILE A 221 13.45 -16.81 20.27
N SER A 222 14.47 -16.08 20.73
CA SER A 222 15.42 -16.64 21.68
C SER A 222 14.63 -17.06 22.91
N SER A 223 14.59 -18.36 23.17
CA SER A 223 14.07 -18.92 24.42
C SER A 223 14.81 -18.22 25.56
N VAL A 224 14.08 -17.40 26.32
CA VAL A 224 14.58 -16.96 27.63
C VAL A 224 14.64 -18.23 28.46
N GLU A 225 15.85 -18.69 28.76
CA GLU A 225 16.09 -19.77 29.72
C GLU A 225 15.36 -19.43 31.02
N SER A 226 14.29 -20.18 31.30
CA SER A 226 13.65 -20.19 32.60
C SER A 226 14.54 -20.97 33.57
N SER A 227 15.54 -20.30 34.15
CA SER A 227 16.14 -20.76 35.40
C SER A 227 15.17 -20.43 36.54
N GLN A 228 14.26 -21.33 36.83
CA GLN A 228 13.55 -21.37 38.11
C GLN A 228 13.77 -22.73 38.76
N ASP A 229 14.80 -22.81 39.62
CA ASP A 229 14.83 -23.79 40.71
C ASP A 229 14.51 -23.05 42.02
N ILE A 230 13.21 -23.08 42.32
CA ILE A 230 12.56 -23.41 43.59
C ILE A 230 13.26 -23.01 44.92
N ALA A 231 12.58 -22.07 45.59
CA ALA A 231 12.29 -21.92 47.02
C ALA A 231 13.39 -22.10 48.09
N ARG A 232 13.66 -21.00 48.81
CA ARG A 232 14.06 -21.00 50.23
C ARG A 232 13.05 -20.20 51.03
N VAL A 233 12.31 -20.86 51.93
CA VAL A 233 11.77 -20.46 53.26
C VAL A 233 11.04 -21.75 53.75
N CYS A 234 11.30 -22.44 54.86
CA CYS A 234 12.07 -22.23 56.10
C CYS A 234 13.08 -23.38 56.32
#